data_AF-A0A7G8HK92-F1
#
_entry.id   AF-A0A7G8HK92-F1
#
_cell.length_a   1.000
_cell.length_b   1.000
_cell.length_c   1.000
_cell.angle_alpha   90.00
_cell.angle_beta   90.00
_cell.angle_gamma   90.00
#
_symmetry.space_group_name_H-M   'P 1'
#
loop_
_entity.id
_entity.type
_entity.pdbx_description
1 polymer ?
#
loop_
_entity_poly.entity_id
_entity_poly.type
_entity_poly.pdbx_seq_one_letter_code
_entity_poly.pdbx_strand_id
1 'polypeptide(L)'
;MRAQLKAEVGLGWTIANHVQRGIATGRTKLTHRNSDGQRSSVMLDIPFQKANSRKLLNRVAAIAEQMNQTPTLSLAEATNANADLIENNTSSSPAIGWSAIKTKFLKTKAGLRSNTLKDLTLRIDRTIKALESKPIPRSGVSALERYKELFFLGPNGEESGPNAQLQVGGLGRKRNLGDAAAFLNFAVDRCGLPPRYRPPDAKRIRELVGQPAQHHQARLTPALLPEQFTALLDALQEAGKNDLYLAVGLVGYLGLRPAELAVLSVDKGVAQVSCIKRNANTMDKQQPPRVVAPLEIDGRGNEGERLLAAYADGTMRLPKALRNQIKRVIDPKHPNPTNTFQVVGAEFAQQLNRFCYWKGLVEAQPELSPYALRHGFAWRATFGANRMAVRAAAKLLGHDVATHHRHYGGWINQEETLKEVERFNNQINH
;
A
#
# COMPACT_ATOMS: atom_id res chain seq x y z
N MET A 1 19.19 -17.40 36.47
CA MET A 1 20.31 -16.53 36.04
C MET A 1 20.43 -16.37 34.52
N ARG A 2 20.86 -17.37 33.72
CA ARG A 2 21.01 -17.19 32.25
C ARG A 2 19.73 -16.81 31.50
N ALA A 3 18.58 -17.38 31.90
CA ALA A 3 17.28 -17.01 31.33
C ALA A 3 16.85 -15.58 31.70
N GLN A 4 17.10 -15.17 32.95
CA GLN A 4 16.84 -13.80 33.43
C GLN A 4 17.72 -12.77 32.71
N LEU A 5 19.01 -13.08 32.51
CA LEU A 5 19.91 -12.21 31.76
C LEU A 5 19.43 -11.94 30.33
N LYS A 6 18.94 -12.99 29.65
CA LYS A 6 18.36 -12.85 28.30
C LYS A 6 17.10 -11.98 28.29
N ALA A 7 16.30 -12.02 29.37
CA ALA A 7 15.10 -11.22 29.49
C ALA A 7 15.41 -9.74 29.75
N GLU A 8 16.42 -9.43 30.56
CA GLU A 8 16.76 -8.06 30.94
C GLU A 8 17.65 -7.34 29.91
N VAL A 9 18.69 -8.02 29.41
CA VAL A 9 19.74 -7.38 28.58
C VAL A 9 19.62 -7.76 27.11
N GLY A 10 18.80 -8.77 26.81
CA GLY A 10 18.60 -9.31 25.47
C GLY A 10 19.56 -10.43 25.08
N LEU A 11 19.43 -10.89 23.85
CA LEU A 11 20.20 -12.02 23.30
C LEU A 11 21.62 -11.59 22.89
N GLY A 12 22.63 -12.42 23.14
CA GLY A 12 24.04 -12.14 22.78
C GLY A 12 24.98 -12.08 23.99
N TRP A 13 24.40 -12.03 25.19
CA TRP A 13 25.10 -12.02 26.46
C TRP A 13 25.05 -13.40 27.11
N THR A 14 26.21 -13.90 27.54
CA THR A 14 26.32 -15.18 28.26
C THR A 14 27.22 -15.03 29.47
N ILE A 15 26.81 -15.61 30.59
CA ILE A 15 27.62 -15.74 31.79
C ILE A 15 27.88 -17.21 32.11
N ALA A 16 29.10 -17.50 32.56
CA ALA A 16 29.50 -18.82 32.99
C ALA A 16 30.53 -18.72 34.12
N ASN A 17 30.64 -19.77 34.93
CA ASN A 17 31.73 -19.89 35.88
C ASN A 17 33.07 -19.98 35.13
N HIS A 18 34.06 -19.21 35.55
CA HIS A 18 35.39 -19.30 34.95
C HIS A 18 36.16 -20.46 35.57
N VAL A 19 36.54 -21.43 34.74
CA VAL A 19 37.26 -22.64 35.13
C VAL A 19 38.66 -22.61 34.53
N GLN A 20 39.67 -22.83 35.35
CA GLN A 20 41.07 -22.94 34.93
C GLN A 20 41.62 -24.26 35.45
N ARG A 21 42.16 -25.10 34.53
CA ARG A 21 42.68 -26.45 34.84
C ARG A 21 41.71 -27.31 35.67
N GLY A 22 40.41 -27.24 35.35
CA GLY A 22 39.35 -28.02 36.02
C GLY A 22 38.85 -27.42 37.34
N ILE A 23 39.43 -26.34 37.84
CA ILE A 23 39.06 -25.71 39.12
C ILE A 23 38.33 -24.38 38.85
N ALA A 24 37.20 -24.17 39.55
CA ALA A 24 36.48 -22.91 39.50
C ALA A 24 37.30 -21.80 40.16
N THR A 25 37.57 -20.72 39.43
CA THR A 25 38.45 -19.62 39.87
C THR A 25 37.74 -18.59 40.77
N GLY A 26 36.46 -18.79 41.08
CA GLY A 26 35.66 -17.81 41.83
C GLY A 26 35.30 -16.55 41.04
N ARG A 27 35.62 -16.48 39.74
CA ARG A 27 35.28 -15.37 38.83
C ARG A 27 34.18 -15.77 37.84
N THR A 28 33.41 -14.81 37.38
CA THR A 28 32.38 -15.03 36.34
C THR A 28 32.92 -14.59 34.98
N LYS A 29 32.91 -15.49 34.00
CA LYS A 29 33.19 -15.16 32.60
C LYS A 29 31.95 -14.55 31.97
N LEU A 30 32.06 -13.31 31.49
CA LEU A 30 31.06 -12.63 30.67
C LEU A 30 31.48 -12.70 29.20
N THR A 31 30.59 -13.16 28.34
CA THR A 31 30.80 -13.21 26.89
C THR A 31 29.71 -12.40 26.18
N HIS A 32 30.14 -11.47 25.33
CA HIS A 32 29.27 -10.71 24.42
C HIS A 32 29.56 -11.13 22.98
N ARG A 33 28.51 -11.24 22.17
CA ARG A 33 28.63 -11.46 20.73
C ARG A 33 28.32 -10.15 19.99
N ASN A 34 29.34 -9.61 19.33
CA ASN A 34 29.28 -8.37 18.57
C ASN A 34 28.41 -8.52 17.31
N SER A 35 28.06 -7.39 16.69
CA SER A 35 27.24 -7.34 15.47
C SER A 35 27.89 -8.01 14.25
N ASP A 36 29.22 -8.07 14.23
CA ASP A 36 30.05 -8.78 13.24
C ASP A 36 30.08 -10.31 13.46
N GLY A 37 29.41 -10.81 14.52
CA GLY A 37 29.37 -12.21 14.87
C GLY A 37 30.55 -12.71 15.71
N GLN A 38 31.58 -11.89 15.94
CA GLN A 38 32.71 -12.20 16.81
C GLN A 38 32.30 -12.24 18.28
N ARG A 39 33.07 -12.96 19.10
CA ARG A 39 32.82 -13.10 20.54
C ARG A 39 33.95 -12.43 21.32
N SER A 40 33.61 -11.50 22.18
CA SER A 40 34.50 -10.92 23.18
C SER A 40 34.17 -11.53 24.55
N SER A 41 35.18 -11.67 25.41
CA SER A 41 34.97 -12.19 26.76
C SER A 41 35.86 -11.49 27.77
N VAL A 42 35.30 -11.25 28.95
CA VAL A 42 35.95 -10.58 30.09
C VAL A 42 35.65 -11.34 31.38
N MET A 43 36.49 -11.17 32.38
CA MET A 43 36.29 -11.75 33.71
C MET A 43 35.74 -10.70 34.66
N LEU A 44 34.66 -11.05 35.34
CA LEU A 44 34.09 -10.25 36.42
C LEU A 44 34.58 -10.79 37.76
N ASP A 45 34.97 -9.88 38.64
CA ASP A 45 35.36 -10.15 40.04
C ASP A 45 34.14 -10.42 40.94
N ILE A 46 33.23 -11.24 40.45
CA ILE A 46 32.00 -11.65 41.12
C ILE A 46 31.87 -13.17 40.96
N PRO A 47 31.77 -13.94 42.06
CA PRO A 47 31.58 -15.39 41.98
C PRO A 47 30.27 -15.79 41.31
N PHE A 48 30.33 -16.77 40.42
CA PHE A 48 29.16 -17.34 39.72
C PHE A 48 28.34 -18.24 40.67
N GLN A 49 27.61 -17.62 41.58
CA GLN A 49 26.81 -18.30 42.61
C GLN A 49 25.40 -17.70 42.69
N LYS A 50 24.42 -18.48 43.17
CA LYS A 50 23.02 -18.04 43.26
C LYS A 50 22.86 -16.78 44.11
N ALA A 51 23.63 -16.65 45.20
CA ALA A 51 23.64 -15.46 46.07
C ALA A 51 24.03 -14.18 45.32
N ASN A 52 24.90 -14.28 44.31
CA ASN A 52 25.37 -13.14 43.51
C ASN A 52 24.55 -12.88 42.24
N SER A 53 23.43 -13.60 42.03
CA SER A 53 22.63 -13.51 40.80
C SER A 53 22.23 -12.08 40.47
N ARG A 54 21.72 -11.34 41.46
CA ARG A 54 21.25 -9.97 41.28
C ARG A 54 22.41 -9.01 40.98
N LYS A 55 23.55 -9.19 41.69
CA LYS A 55 24.77 -8.40 41.47
C LYS A 55 25.32 -8.60 40.05
N LEU A 56 25.35 -9.85 39.57
CA LEU A 56 25.76 -10.18 38.21
C LEU A 56 24.82 -9.60 37.15
N LEU A 57 23.50 -9.71 37.35
CA LEU A 57 22.51 -9.17 36.41
C LEU A 57 22.63 -7.65 36.26
N ASN A 58 22.63 -6.92 37.38
CA ASN A 58 22.78 -5.46 37.39
C ASN A 58 24.08 -5.03 36.72
N ARG A 59 25.18 -5.74 37.01
CA ARG A 59 26.49 -5.42 36.43
C ARG A 59 26.51 -5.60 34.92
N VAL A 60 25.94 -6.69 34.41
CA VAL A 60 25.88 -6.93 32.96
C VAL A 60 24.91 -5.96 32.28
N ALA A 61 23.80 -5.59 32.94
CA ALA A 61 22.88 -4.58 32.42
C ALA A 61 23.56 -3.22 32.25
N ALA A 62 24.33 -2.76 33.24
CA ALA A 62 25.06 -1.49 33.17
C ALA A 62 26.14 -1.49 32.06
N ILE A 63 26.92 -2.58 31.96
CA ILE A 63 27.89 -2.76 30.87
C ILE A 63 27.20 -2.70 29.50
N ALA A 64 26.06 -3.38 29.36
CA ALA A 64 25.32 -3.41 28.11
C ALA A 64 24.67 -2.06 27.76
N GLU A 65 24.15 -1.33 28.74
CA GLU A 65 23.61 0.01 28.56
C GLU A 65 24.69 0.98 28.06
N GLN A 66 25.88 0.96 28.68
CA GLN A 66 27.01 1.79 28.26
C GLN A 66 27.47 1.45 26.84
N MET A 67 27.58 0.15 26.50
CA MET A 67 27.90 -0.28 25.13
C MET A 67 26.81 0.09 24.12
N ASN A 68 25.53 0.18 24.53
CA ASN A 68 24.46 0.66 23.66
C ASN A 68 24.52 2.19 23.46
N GLN A 69 24.90 2.96 24.49
CA GLN A 69 25.05 4.42 24.41
C GLN A 69 26.30 4.83 23.61
N THR A 70 27.36 4.03 23.65
CA THR A 70 28.62 4.27 22.94
C THR A 70 29.03 3.04 22.13
N PRO A 71 28.58 2.91 20.86
CA PRO A 71 28.80 1.72 20.04
C PRO A 71 30.27 1.40 19.70
N THR A 72 31.19 2.35 19.88
CA THR A 72 32.63 2.18 19.68
C THR A 72 33.34 1.60 20.90
N LEU A 73 32.66 1.50 22.05
CA LEU A 73 33.26 1.04 23.30
C LEU A 73 33.40 -0.49 23.32
N SER A 74 34.60 -0.98 23.63
CA SER A 74 34.84 -2.43 23.74
C SER A 74 34.24 -3.01 25.04
N LEU A 75 34.02 -4.32 25.06
CA LEU A 75 33.53 -5.03 26.26
C LEU A 75 34.49 -4.85 27.46
N ALA A 76 35.80 -4.79 27.21
CA ALA A 76 36.81 -4.62 28.25
C ALA A 76 36.75 -3.20 28.86
N GLU A 77 36.69 -2.17 28.03
CA GLU A 77 36.56 -0.78 28.47
C GLU A 77 35.26 -0.55 29.24
N ALA A 78 34.14 -1.08 28.74
CA ALA A 78 32.85 -1.02 29.43
C ALA A 78 32.89 -1.72 30.79
N THR A 79 33.60 -2.85 30.89
CA THR A 79 33.73 -3.60 32.16
C THR A 79 34.55 -2.83 33.18
N ASN A 80 35.65 -2.20 32.76
CA ASN A 80 36.51 -1.37 33.60
C ASN A 80 35.81 -0.09 34.05
N ALA A 81 35.10 0.59 33.16
CA ALA A 81 34.33 1.80 33.50
C ALA A 81 33.22 1.53 34.52
N ASN A 82 32.73 0.29 34.58
CA ASN A 82 31.75 -0.10 35.56
C ASN A 82 32.36 -0.65 36.86
N ALA A 83 33.70 -0.76 37.02
CA ALA A 83 34.43 -1.43 38.13
C ALA A 83 33.71 -1.35 39.49
N ASP A 84 33.33 -0.14 39.88
CA ASP A 84 32.87 0.20 41.24
C ASP A 84 31.36 0.41 41.36
N LEU A 85 30.59 0.24 40.27
CA LEU A 85 29.13 0.36 40.30
C LEU A 85 28.52 -0.89 40.96
N ILE A 86 28.50 -0.86 42.29
CA ILE A 86 27.77 -1.75 43.16
C ILE A 86 26.64 -0.91 43.75
N GLU A 87 25.42 -1.27 43.37
CA GLU A 87 24.12 -0.78 43.87
C GLU A 87 23.39 0.30 43.05
N ASN A 88 22.11 0.00 42.85
CA ASN A 88 21.01 0.87 42.41
C ASN A 88 21.00 1.31 40.94
N ASN A 89 20.62 0.38 40.06
CA ASN A 89 19.81 0.79 38.92
C ASN A 89 18.66 -0.21 38.70
N THR A 90 17.45 0.25 39.05
CA THR A 90 16.20 -0.51 38.96
C THR A 90 15.41 0.06 37.78
N SER A 91 15.58 -0.53 36.60
CA SER A 91 14.74 -0.26 35.44
C SER A 91 14.50 -1.54 34.65
N SER A 92 13.77 -2.49 35.26
CA SER A 92 13.26 -3.66 34.55
C SER A 92 12.09 -3.22 33.66
N SER A 93 12.38 -2.81 32.42
CA SER A 93 11.33 -2.72 31.40
C SER A 93 10.86 -4.13 31.05
N PRO A 94 9.57 -4.48 31.22
CA PRO A 94 9.08 -5.80 30.89
C PRO A 94 9.28 -6.06 29.39
N ALA A 95 9.82 -7.22 29.05
CA ALA A 95 9.99 -7.67 27.68
C ALA A 95 8.61 -7.85 27.00
N ILE A 96 8.09 -6.78 26.40
CA ILE A 96 6.86 -6.83 25.60
C ILE A 96 7.21 -7.49 24.27
N GLY A 97 6.74 -8.73 24.06
CA GLY A 97 6.92 -9.43 22.79
C GLY A 97 6.28 -8.71 21.60
N TRP A 98 6.79 -8.93 20.39
CA TRP A 98 6.35 -8.26 19.16
C TRP A 98 4.84 -8.34 18.90
N SER A 99 4.21 -9.46 19.26
CA SER A 99 2.76 -9.64 19.17
C SER A 99 1.97 -8.63 20.03
N ALA A 100 2.43 -8.36 21.27
CA ALA A 100 1.78 -7.37 22.12
C ALA A 100 1.97 -5.94 21.60
N ILE A 101 3.13 -5.64 21.01
CA ILE A 101 3.40 -4.36 20.36
C ILE A 101 2.48 -4.18 19.13
N LYS A 102 2.31 -5.23 18.31
CA LYS A 102 1.37 -5.24 17.17
C LYS A 102 -0.04 -4.86 17.60
N THR A 103 -0.56 -5.51 18.65
CA THR A 103 -1.91 -5.24 19.16
C THR A 103 -2.07 -3.77 19.58
N LYS A 104 -1.09 -3.23 20.31
CA LYS A 104 -1.08 -1.81 20.69
C LYS A 104 -1.01 -0.88 19.47
N PHE A 105 -0.17 -1.20 18.49
CA PHE A 105 -0.02 -0.41 17.26
C PHE A 105 -1.31 -0.38 16.45
N LEU A 106 -1.91 -1.55 16.19
CA LEU A 106 -3.16 -1.65 15.42
C LEU A 106 -4.34 -0.97 16.13
N LYS A 107 -4.36 -0.96 17.47
CA LYS A 107 -5.35 -0.19 18.24
C LYS A 107 -5.30 1.31 17.92
N THR A 108 -4.10 1.88 17.68
CA THR A 108 -3.97 3.28 17.23
C THR A 108 -4.49 3.54 15.82
N LYS A 109 -4.84 2.48 15.09
CA LYS A 109 -5.27 2.51 13.69
C LYS A 109 -6.72 2.05 13.51
N ALA A 110 -7.47 1.91 14.61
CA ALA A 110 -8.85 1.41 14.62
C ALA A 110 -9.82 2.25 13.74
N GLY A 111 -9.51 3.54 13.51
CA GLY A 111 -10.30 4.39 12.61
C GLY A 111 -10.07 4.16 11.11
N LEU A 112 -9.16 3.27 10.72
CA LEU A 112 -8.91 2.97 9.30
C LEU A 112 -10.02 2.08 8.71
N ARG A 113 -10.25 2.25 7.40
CA ARG A 113 -11.14 1.36 6.63
C ARG A 113 -10.67 -0.09 6.70
N SER A 114 -11.61 -1.04 6.62
CA SER A 114 -11.35 -2.49 6.70
C SER A 114 -10.22 -2.97 5.79
N ASN A 115 -10.24 -2.61 4.50
CA ASN A 115 -9.19 -3.01 3.55
C ASN A 115 -7.84 -2.38 3.88
N THR A 116 -7.82 -1.09 4.25
CA THR A 116 -6.58 -0.40 4.65
C THR A 116 -5.99 -1.03 5.91
N LEU A 117 -6.84 -1.39 6.87
CA LEU A 117 -6.45 -2.07 8.09
C LEU A 117 -5.96 -3.49 7.82
N LYS A 118 -6.62 -4.25 6.94
CA LYS A 118 -6.20 -5.59 6.49
C LYS A 118 -4.80 -5.54 5.85
N ASP A 119 -4.62 -4.61 4.92
CA ASP A 119 -3.36 -4.38 4.22
C ASP A 119 -2.24 -3.95 5.18
N LEU A 120 -2.54 -3.05 6.12
CA LEU A 120 -1.60 -2.64 7.17
C LEU A 120 -1.23 -3.84 8.06
N THR A 121 -2.23 -4.60 8.52
CA THR A 121 -2.03 -5.77 9.38
C THR A 121 -1.13 -6.79 8.72
N LEU A 122 -1.36 -7.10 7.43
CA LEU A 122 -0.51 -7.98 6.64
C LEU A 122 0.95 -7.49 6.59
N ARG A 123 1.16 -6.18 6.40
CA ARG A 123 2.51 -5.60 6.38
C ARG A 123 3.19 -5.68 7.74
N ILE A 124 2.46 -5.45 8.83
CA ILE A 124 3.02 -5.60 10.18
C ILE A 124 3.33 -7.07 10.49
N ASP A 125 2.49 -8.01 10.06
CA ASP A 125 2.77 -9.44 10.19
C ASP A 125 4.04 -9.85 9.45
N ARG A 126 4.24 -9.31 8.25
CA ARG A 126 5.50 -9.48 7.51
C ARG A 126 6.68 -8.88 8.27
N THR A 127 6.52 -7.72 8.91
CA THR A 127 7.59 -7.11 9.73
C THR A 127 7.98 -7.98 10.90
N ILE A 128 7.01 -8.55 11.62
CA ILE A 128 7.26 -9.48 12.73
C ILE A 128 7.93 -10.75 12.21
N LYS A 129 7.44 -11.31 11.11
CA LYS A 129 8.05 -12.48 10.48
C LYS A 129 9.51 -12.20 10.08
N ALA A 130 9.83 -11.01 9.59
CA ALA A 130 11.22 -10.60 9.31
C ALA A 130 12.06 -10.56 10.60
N LEU A 131 11.54 -9.93 11.66
CA LEU A 131 12.19 -9.83 12.98
C LEU A 131 12.43 -11.18 13.67
N GLU A 132 11.63 -12.20 13.36
CA GLU A 132 11.72 -13.54 13.94
C GLU A 132 12.48 -14.54 13.05
N SER A 133 12.62 -14.24 11.75
CA SER A 133 13.31 -15.10 10.80
C SER A 133 14.83 -15.12 11.03
N LYS A 134 15.50 -16.22 10.69
CA LYS A 134 16.97 -16.30 10.70
C LYS A 134 17.54 -15.68 9.43
N PRO A 135 18.68 -14.95 9.48
CA PRO A 135 19.36 -14.50 10.70
C PRO A 135 18.52 -13.46 11.45
N ILE A 136 18.39 -13.63 12.77
CA ILE A 136 17.47 -12.83 13.62
C ILE A 136 17.94 -11.37 13.64
N PRO A 137 17.17 -10.42 13.07
CA PRO A 137 17.55 -9.01 13.04
C PRO A 137 17.68 -8.40 14.44
N ARG A 138 18.74 -7.62 14.65
CA ARG A 138 19.06 -6.99 15.95
C ARG A 138 18.96 -5.47 15.95
N SER A 139 18.68 -4.90 14.79
CA SER A 139 18.49 -3.47 14.57
C SER A 139 17.31 -3.23 13.62
N GLY A 140 16.79 -2.00 13.59
CA GLY A 140 15.76 -1.63 12.62
C GLY A 140 16.26 -1.71 11.19
N VAL A 141 17.55 -1.41 10.97
CA VAL A 141 18.21 -1.56 9.65
C VAL A 141 18.18 -3.01 9.18
N SER A 142 18.72 -3.93 9.99
CA SER A 142 18.72 -5.36 9.66
C SER A 142 17.32 -5.94 9.55
N ALA A 143 16.33 -5.39 10.27
CA ALA A 143 14.94 -5.82 10.17
C ALA A 143 14.33 -5.46 8.81
N LEU A 144 14.60 -4.25 8.30
CA LEU A 144 14.11 -3.83 6.97
C LEU A 144 14.86 -4.50 5.83
N GLU A 145 16.17 -4.75 5.98
CA GLU A 145 16.94 -5.55 5.01
C GLU A 145 16.39 -6.98 4.93
N ARG A 146 16.14 -7.60 6.09
CA ARG A 146 15.52 -8.93 6.15
C ARG A 146 14.11 -8.94 5.58
N TYR A 147 13.34 -7.88 5.79
CA TYR A 147 12.03 -7.71 5.17
C TYR A 147 12.13 -7.73 3.64
N LYS A 148 13.06 -6.98 3.07
CA LYS A 148 13.30 -6.94 1.62
C LYS A 148 13.60 -8.34 1.09
N GLU A 149 14.54 -9.06 1.72
CA GLU A 149 14.92 -10.41 1.32
C GLU A 149 13.72 -11.38 1.27
N LEU A 150 12.86 -11.33 2.28
CA LEU A 150 11.74 -12.27 2.39
C LEU A 150 10.56 -11.95 1.46
N PHE A 151 10.29 -10.67 1.21
CA PHE A 151 9.01 -10.26 0.61
C PHE A 151 9.14 -9.46 -0.68
N PHE A 152 10.34 -9.00 -1.06
CA PHE A 152 10.56 -8.23 -2.28
C PHE A 152 11.27 -9.03 -3.35
N LEU A 153 12.26 -9.83 -2.95
CA LEU A 153 13.07 -10.63 -3.87
C LEU A 153 12.33 -11.88 -4.33
N GLY A 154 12.67 -12.36 -5.53
CA GLY A 154 12.24 -13.66 -6.02
C GLY A 154 12.84 -14.83 -5.23
N PRO A 155 12.39 -16.07 -5.51
CA PRO A 155 12.84 -17.27 -4.78
C PRO A 155 14.35 -17.50 -4.85
N ASN A 156 15.04 -16.99 -5.88
CA ASN A 156 16.48 -17.11 -6.05
C ASN A 156 17.22 -15.80 -5.78
N GLY A 157 16.56 -14.83 -5.12
CA GLY A 157 17.14 -13.52 -4.82
C GLY A 157 16.98 -12.49 -5.94
N GLU A 158 16.14 -12.76 -6.94
CA GLU A 158 15.92 -11.84 -8.06
C GLU A 158 15.31 -10.52 -7.57
N GLU A 159 16.03 -9.42 -7.78
CA GLU A 159 15.56 -8.10 -7.35
C GLU A 159 14.55 -7.48 -8.33
N SER A 160 14.61 -7.84 -9.61
CA SER A 160 13.75 -7.32 -10.68
C SER A 160 13.29 -8.41 -11.63
N GLY A 161 12.32 -8.09 -12.49
CA GLY A 161 11.82 -9.01 -13.53
C GLY A 161 10.59 -9.81 -13.10
N PRO A 162 10.15 -10.81 -13.89
CA PRO A 162 8.90 -11.54 -13.67
C PRO A 162 8.91 -12.38 -12.38
N ASN A 163 10.11 -12.79 -11.93
CA ASN A 163 10.27 -13.64 -10.75
C ASN A 163 10.38 -12.85 -9.43
N ALA A 164 10.54 -11.52 -9.50
CA ALA A 164 10.57 -10.69 -8.30
C ALA A 164 9.18 -10.59 -7.66
N GLN A 165 9.08 -10.82 -6.35
CA GLN A 165 7.81 -10.71 -5.62
C GLN A 165 7.22 -9.29 -5.69
N LEU A 166 8.08 -8.27 -5.61
CA LEU A 166 7.69 -6.86 -5.79
C LEU A 166 8.73 -6.11 -6.62
N GLN A 167 8.25 -5.41 -7.64
CA GLN A 167 9.08 -4.62 -8.55
C GLN A 167 9.86 -3.52 -7.83
N VAL A 168 11.13 -3.35 -8.22
CA VAL A 168 12.03 -2.30 -7.73
C VAL A 168 11.42 -0.92 -7.97
N GLY A 169 11.52 -0.02 -6.99
CA GLY A 169 10.98 1.34 -7.09
C GLY A 169 9.46 1.43 -7.06
N GLY A 170 8.75 0.30 -7.01
CA GLY A 170 7.29 0.26 -7.04
C GLY A 170 6.64 0.81 -5.77
N LEU A 171 5.41 1.31 -5.92
CA LEU A 171 4.56 1.74 -4.78
C LEU A 171 4.37 0.63 -3.74
N GLY A 172 4.39 -0.63 -4.16
CA GLY A 172 4.36 -1.80 -3.27
C GLY A 172 5.49 -1.77 -2.25
N ARG A 173 6.75 -1.68 -2.69
CA ARG A 173 7.92 -1.61 -1.79
C ARG A 173 7.85 -0.40 -0.87
N LYS A 174 7.50 0.77 -1.40
CA LYS A 174 7.34 2.02 -0.63
C LYS A 174 6.32 1.89 0.51
N ARG A 175 5.13 1.33 0.24
CA ARG A 175 4.10 1.10 1.27
C ARG A 175 4.53 0.07 2.31
N ASN A 176 5.20 -1.01 1.88
CA ASN A 176 5.70 -2.06 2.77
C ASN A 176 6.72 -1.52 3.77
N LEU A 177 7.77 -0.86 3.29
CA LEU A 177 8.80 -0.31 4.19
C LEU A 177 8.30 0.88 5.00
N GLY A 178 7.40 1.71 4.45
CA GLY A 178 6.81 2.83 5.18
C GLY A 178 6.04 2.38 6.42
N ASP A 179 5.18 1.37 6.28
CA ASP A 179 4.41 0.85 7.42
C ASP A 179 5.28 0.06 8.40
N ALA A 180 6.28 -0.68 7.92
CA ALA A 180 7.27 -1.36 8.77
C ALA A 180 8.08 -0.35 9.61
N ALA A 181 8.56 0.74 8.99
CA ALA A 181 9.27 1.80 9.69
C ALA A 181 8.38 2.52 10.72
N ALA A 182 7.11 2.79 10.38
CA ALA A 182 6.15 3.38 11.32
C ALA A 182 5.90 2.48 12.53
N PHE A 183 5.84 1.16 12.34
CA PHE A 183 5.70 0.19 13.42
C PHE A 183 6.94 0.14 14.32
N LEU A 184 8.15 0.13 13.73
CA LEU A 184 9.40 0.15 14.49
C LEU A 184 9.56 1.43 15.32
N ASN A 185 9.23 2.60 14.74
CA ASN A 185 9.20 3.87 15.49
C ASN A 185 8.22 3.78 16.66
N PHE A 186 7.00 3.29 16.45
CA PHE A 186 6.03 3.10 17.52
C PHE A 186 6.55 2.16 18.63
N ALA A 187 7.24 1.09 18.25
CA ALA A 187 7.78 0.12 19.20
C ALA A 187 8.88 0.74 20.09
N VAL A 188 9.73 1.59 19.54
CA VAL A 188 10.75 2.33 20.30
C VAL A 188 10.09 3.42 21.13
N ASP A 189 9.36 4.34 20.50
CA ASP A 189 8.91 5.59 21.11
C ASP A 189 7.78 5.38 22.13
N ARG A 190 6.93 4.36 21.95
CA ARG A 190 5.73 4.14 22.79
C ARG A 190 5.70 2.82 23.54
N CYS A 191 6.56 1.86 23.17
CA CYS A 191 6.63 0.56 23.85
C CYS A 191 7.99 0.31 24.54
N GLY A 192 8.93 1.26 24.47
CA GLY A 192 10.20 1.19 25.22
C GLY A 192 11.21 0.19 24.67
N LEU A 193 11.10 -0.19 23.38
CA LEU A 193 12.15 -1.02 22.78
C LEU A 193 13.48 -0.26 22.65
N PRO A 194 14.62 -0.97 22.69
CA PRO A 194 15.93 -0.36 22.55
C PRO A 194 16.06 0.49 21.27
N PRO A 195 16.69 1.68 21.33
CA PRO A 195 16.83 2.60 20.19
C PRO A 195 17.45 1.98 18.91
N ARG A 196 18.25 0.91 19.04
CA ARG A 196 18.79 0.16 17.89
C ARG A 196 17.72 -0.36 16.95
N TYR A 197 16.47 -0.55 17.41
CA TYR A 197 15.34 -0.95 16.58
C TYR A 197 14.71 0.20 15.78
N ARG A 198 15.20 1.43 15.92
CA ARG A 198 14.75 2.53 15.06
C ARG A 198 15.05 2.19 13.59
N PRO A 199 14.09 2.49 12.69
CA PRO A 199 14.33 2.36 11.26
C PRO A 199 15.48 3.29 10.83
N PRO A 200 16.20 2.96 9.74
CA PRO A 200 17.21 3.84 9.19
C PRO A 200 16.57 5.11 8.61
N ASP A 201 17.42 6.06 8.23
CA ASP A 201 16.97 7.32 7.64
C ASP A 201 16.20 7.14 6.31
N ALA A 202 15.57 8.23 5.87
CA ALA A 202 14.79 8.25 4.64
C ALA A 202 15.63 7.98 3.37
N LYS A 203 16.94 8.18 3.40
CA LYS A 203 17.83 7.88 2.27
C LYS A 203 18.00 6.36 2.15
N ARG A 204 18.33 5.69 3.25
CA ARG A 204 18.49 4.23 3.29
C ARG A 204 17.17 3.50 3.00
N ILE A 205 16.03 4.01 3.48
CA ILE A 205 14.73 3.45 3.10
C ILE A 205 14.51 3.57 1.59
N ARG A 206 14.87 4.69 0.96
CA ARG A 206 14.78 4.84 -0.51
C ARG A 206 15.70 3.88 -1.25
N GLU A 207 16.91 3.63 -0.76
CA GLU A 207 17.82 2.61 -1.31
C GLU A 207 17.17 1.21 -1.27
N LEU A 208 16.51 0.85 -0.16
CA LEU A 208 15.82 -0.44 -0.03
C LEU A 208 14.57 -0.56 -0.92
N VAL A 209 13.86 0.54 -1.15
CA VAL A 209 12.77 0.60 -2.15
C VAL A 209 13.34 0.41 -3.56
N GLY A 210 14.52 0.98 -3.80
CA GLY A 210 15.19 1.03 -5.10
C GLY A 210 14.59 2.09 -6.03
N GLN A 211 15.20 2.24 -7.20
CA GLN A 211 14.71 3.12 -8.26
C GLN A 211 14.09 2.27 -9.36
N PRO A 212 12.92 2.66 -9.90
CA PRO A 212 12.38 1.97 -11.05
C PRO A 212 13.34 2.15 -12.22
N ALA A 213 13.55 1.11 -13.03
CA ALA A 213 14.21 1.28 -14.33
C ALA A 213 13.48 2.40 -15.09
N GLN A 214 14.22 3.36 -15.65
CA GLN A 214 13.65 4.51 -16.36
C GLN A 214 12.76 4.03 -17.51
N HIS A 215 11.47 3.89 -17.25
CA HIS A 215 10.43 4.04 -18.26
C HIS A 215 9.86 5.44 -18.04
N HIS A 216 10.44 6.43 -18.74
CA HIS A 216 9.98 7.81 -18.73
C HIS A 216 8.55 7.98 -19.26
N GLN A 217 7.99 6.95 -19.89
CA GLN A 217 6.56 6.84 -20.06
C GLN A 217 5.98 6.31 -18.75
N ALA A 218 5.55 7.22 -17.87
CA ALA A 218 4.58 6.87 -16.85
C ALA A 218 3.53 5.99 -17.53
N ARG A 219 3.31 4.76 -17.04
CA ARG A 219 2.27 3.87 -17.55
C ARG A 219 0.92 4.54 -17.32
N LEU A 220 0.57 5.46 -18.21
CA LEU A 220 -0.73 6.09 -18.26
C LEU A 220 -1.69 4.94 -18.55
N THR A 221 -2.67 4.74 -17.68
CA THR A 221 -3.68 3.73 -17.94
C THR A 221 -4.33 4.08 -19.29
N PRO A 222 -4.33 3.14 -20.25
CA PRO A 222 -4.80 3.40 -21.60
C PRO A 222 -6.24 3.89 -21.59
N ALA A 223 -6.54 4.83 -22.47
CA ALA A 223 -7.91 5.19 -22.81
C ALA A 223 -8.44 4.18 -23.84
N LEU A 224 -9.70 3.78 -23.72
CA LEU A 224 -10.39 3.10 -24.82
C LEU A 224 -10.80 4.17 -25.84
N LEU A 225 -10.19 4.15 -27.03
CA LEU A 225 -10.42 5.15 -28.06
C LEU A 225 -11.87 5.11 -28.59
N PRO A 226 -12.38 6.20 -29.19
CA PRO A 226 -13.76 6.25 -29.68
C PRO A 226 -14.13 5.05 -30.55
N GLU A 227 -13.29 4.69 -31.52
CA GLU A 227 -13.54 3.61 -32.48
C GLU A 227 -13.57 2.23 -31.80
N GLN A 228 -12.67 2.01 -30.84
CA GLN A 228 -12.66 0.79 -30.02
C GLN A 228 -13.91 0.71 -29.13
N PHE A 229 -14.35 1.84 -28.59
CA PHE A 229 -15.54 1.92 -27.75
C PHE A 229 -16.82 1.67 -28.55
N THR A 230 -16.95 2.27 -29.73
CA THR A 230 -18.11 2.06 -30.61
C THR A 230 -18.17 0.61 -31.09
N ALA A 231 -17.05 0.04 -31.51
CA ALA A 231 -17.01 -1.35 -31.95
C ALA A 231 -17.32 -2.35 -30.80
N LEU A 232 -16.91 -2.03 -29.56
CA LEU A 232 -17.32 -2.80 -28.38
C LEU A 232 -18.85 -2.74 -28.15
N LEU A 233 -19.45 -1.56 -28.31
CA LEU A 233 -20.90 -1.39 -28.18
C LEU A 233 -21.66 -2.16 -29.26
N ASP A 234 -21.22 -2.08 -30.51
CA ASP A 234 -21.82 -2.81 -31.64
C ASP A 234 -21.74 -4.32 -31.40
N ALA A 235 -20.58 -4.83 -31.01
CA ALA A 235 -20.40 -6.25 -30.69
C ALA A 235 -21.33 -6.72 -29.55
N LEU A 236 -21.59 -5.87 -28.54
CA LEU A 236 -22.53 -6.21 -27.45
C LEU A 236 -23.97 -6.27 -27.96
N GLN A 237 -24.36 -5.36 -28.85
CA GLN A 237 -25.70 -5.35 -29.47
C GLN A 237 -25.89 -6.57 -30.37
N GLU A 238 -24.93 -6.87 -31.23
CA GLU A 238 -24.94 -8.06 -32.10
C GLU A 238 -25.03 -9.36 -31.29
N ALA A 239 -24.35 -9.44 -30.15
CA ALA A 239 -24.42 -10.58 -29.25
C ALA A 239 -25.70 -10.61 -28.38
N GLY A 240 -26.64 -9.68 -28.57
CA GLY A 240 -27.88 -9.57 -27.81
C GLY A 240 -27.67 -9.27 -26.31
N LYS A 241 -26.51 -8.73 -25.93
CA LYS A 241 -26.14 -8.43 -24.54
C LYS A 241 -26.62 -7.04 -24.12
N ASN A 242 -27.92 -6.77 -24.31
CA ASN A 242 -28.53 -5.45 -24.12
C ASN A 242 -28.33 -4.87 -22.71
N ASP A 243 -28.31 -5.72 -21.68
CA ASP A 243 -28.09 -5.30 -20.29
C ASP A 243 -26.64 -4.86 -20.03
N LEU A 244 -25.66 -5.60 -20.55
CA LEU A 244 -24.25 -5.24 -20.48
C LEU A 244 -23.92 -4.06 -21.41
N TYR A 245 -24.54 -3.98 -22.58
CA TYR A 245 -24.48 -2.82 -23.48
C TYR A 245 -24.91 -1.55 -22.76
N LEU A 246 -26.04 -1.56 -22.04
CA LEU A 246 -26.45 -0.43 -21.20
C LEU A 246 -25.36 -0.06 -20.17
N ALA A 247 -24.85 -1.05 -19.44
CA ALA A 247 -23.86 -0.80 -18.39
C ALA A 247 -22.55 -0.21 -18.95
N VAL A 248 -22.04 -0.77 -20.06
CA VAL A 248 -20.82 -0.31 -20.75
C VAL A 248 -21.04 1.07 -21.34
N GLY A 249 -22.19 1.31 -21.98
CA GLY A 249 -22.59 2.60 -22.50
C GLY A 249 -22.66 3.68 -21.42
N LEU A 250 -23.36 3.45 -20.31
CA LEU A 250 -23.43 4.41 -19.20
C LEU A 250 -22.04 4.72 -18.63
N VAL A 251 -21.17 3.72 -18.46
CA VAL A 251 -19.80 3.93 -17.96
C VAL A 251 -18.96 4.74 -18.96
N GLY A 252 -19.02 4.38 -20.24
CA GLY A 252 -18.22 5.00 -21.29
C GLY A 252 -18.71 6.39 -21.70
N TYR A 253 -20.01 6.59 -21.86
CA TYR A 253 -20.60 7.88 -22.26
C TYR A 253 -20.61 8.91 -21.14
N LEU A 254 -20.81 8.52 -19.88
CA LEU A 254 -20.87 9.46 -18.73
C LEU A 254 -19.55 9.55 -17.97
N GLY A 255 -18.55 8.76 -18.37
CA GLY A 255 -17.24 8.71 -17.71
C GLY A 255 -17.33 8.20 -16.27
N LEU A 256 -18.21 7.25 -15.96
CA LEU A 256 -18.38 6.73 -14.60
C LEU A 256 -17.21 5.85 -14.18
N ARG A 257 -16.90 5.81 -12.88
CA ARG A 257 -16.23 4.61 -12.34
C ARG A 257 -17.25 3.47 -12.40
N PRO A 258 -16.86 2.22 -12.72
CA PRO A 258 -17.81 1.11 -12.74
C PRO A 258 -18.66 0.98 -11.46
N ALA A 259 -18.07 1.23 -10.30
CA ALA A 259 -18.76 1.21 -9.01
C ALA A 259 -19.79 2.36 -8.81
N GLU A 260 -19.69 3.44 -9.57
CA GLU A 260 -20.62 4.58 -9.51
C GLU A 260 -21.99 4.26 -10.11
N LEU A 261 -22.13 3.17 -10.89
CA LEU A 261 -23.43 2.67 -11.34
C LEU A 261 -24.41 2.39 -10.18
N ALA A 262 -23.89 2.11 -8.97
CA ALA A 262 -24.71 1.88 -7.78
C ALA A 262 -25.39 3.14 -7.22
N VAL A 263 -24.88 4.31 -7.59
CA VAL A 263 -25.31 5.61 -7.06
C VAL A 263 -25.54 6.64 -8.17
N LEU A 264 -25.74 6.14 -9.38
CA LEU A 264 -26.25 6.91 -10.51
C LEU A 264 -27.75 7.14 -10.26
N SER A 265 -28.16 8.40 -10.33
CA SER A 265 -29.54 8.83 -10.19
C SER A 265 -29.85 9.82 -11.29
N VAL A 266 -31.05 9.75 -11.84
CA VAL A 266 -31.55 10.69 -12.85
C VAL A 266 -32.78 11.36 -12.28
N ASP A 267 -32.73 12.68 -12.08
CA ASP A 267 -33.85 13.47 -11.60
C ASP A 267 -34.09 14.62 -12.58
N LYS A 268 -35.34 14.76 -13.05
CA LYS A 268 -35.76 15.80 -14.02
C LYS A 268 -34.82 15.93 -15.24
N GLY A 269 -34.36 14.79 -15.78
CA GLY A 269 -33.45 14.75 -16.92
C GLY A 269 -31.98 15.06 -16.59
N VAL A 270 -31.65 15.38 -15.34
CA VAL A 270 -30.27 15.63 -14.89
C VAL A 270 -29.74 14.39 -14.21
N ALA A 271 -28.68 13.81 -14.79
CA ALA A 271 -27.99 12.69 -14.19
C ALA A 271 -26.93 13.15 -13.18
N GLN A 272 -26.92 12.50 -12.02
CA GLN A 272 -26.02 12.80 -10.92
C GLN A 272 -25.46 11.52 -10.31
N VAL A 273 -24.28 11.63 -9.72
CA VAL A 273 -23.57 10.53 -9.07
C VAL A 273 -23.15 10.96 -7.67
N SER A 274 -23.62 10.21 -6.67
CA SER A 274 -23.21 10.42 -5.28
C SER A 274 -21.79 9.90 -5.01
N CYS A 275 -21.15 10.39 -3.93
CA CYS A 275 -19.78 10.02 -3.64
C CYS A 275 -19.64 8.58 -3.11
N ILE A 276 -18.99 7.71 -3.88
CA ILE A 276 -18.63 6.33 -3.46
C ILE A 276 -17.32 6.25 -2.65
N LYS A 277 -16.51 7.33 -2.65
CA LYS A 277 -15.16 7.36 -2.05
C LYS A 277 -15.10 8.30 -0.85
N ARG A 278 -15.24 7.76 0.36
CA ARG A 278 -15.06 8.50 1.64
C ARG A 278 -13.60 8.45 2.14
N ASN A 279 -12.75 9.42 1.83
CA ASN A 279 -11.40 9.48 2.40
C ASN A 279 -11.47 9.78 3.91
N ALA A 280 -10.49 9.35 4.71
CA ALA A 280 -10.47 9.61 6.16
C ALA A 280 -10.68 11.09 6.51
N ASN A 281 -10.09 12.01 5.73
CA ASN A 281 -10.21 13.46 5.92
C ASN A 281 -11.56 14.04 5.47
N THR A 282 -12.40 13.25 4.81
CA THR A 282 -13.73 13.65 4.30
C THR A 282 -14.80 12.64 4.72
N MET A 283 -14.53 11.78 5.72
CA MET A 283 -15.48 10.76 6.17
C MET A 283 -16.73 11.40 6.78
N ASP A 284 -16.55 12.53 7.46
CA ASP A 284 -17.62 13.28 8.12
C ASP A 284 -18.22 14.39 7.23
N LYS A 285 -17.71 14.53 6.00
CA LYS A 285 -18.17 15.55 5.04
C LYS A 285 -19.00 14.88 3.95
N GLN A 286 -20.29 15.18 3.93
CA GLN A 286 -21.16 14.77 2.82
C GLN A 286 -20.78 15.58 1.59
N GLN A 287 -20.13 14.93 0.63
CA GLN A 287 -19.85 15.56 -0.66
C GLN A 287 -21.13 15.59 -1.49
N PRO A 288 -21.48 16.76 -2.07
CA PRO A 288 -22.66 16.85 -2.92
C PRO A 288 -22.49 15.92 -4.13
N PRO A 289 -23.60 15.36 -4.64
CA PRO A 289 -23.57 14.63 -5.91
C PRO A 289 -22.98 15.50 -7.01
N ARG A 290 -22.22 14.87 -7.91
CA ARG A 290 -21.69 15.54 -9.10
C ARG A 290 -22.60 15.26 -10.29
N VAL A 291 -22.77 16.25 -11.15
CA VAL A 291 -23.48 16.09 -12.42
C VAL A 291 -22.66 15.18 -13.35
N VAL A 292 -23.36 14.33 -14.11
CA VAL A 292 -22.84 13.63 -15.28
C VAL A 292 -23.68 13.94 -16.49
N ALA A 293 -23.04 13.95 -17.65
CA ALA A 293 -23.69 14.12 -18.93
C ALA A 293 -22.95 13.26 -19.97
N PRO A 294 -23.68 12.72 -20.97
CA PRO A 294 -23.07 11.93 -22.02
C PRO A 294 -22.17 12.79 -22.91
N LEU A 295 -21.03 12.24 -23.32
CA LEU A 295 -20.24 12.76 -24.42
C LEU A 295 -20.46 11.91 -25.65
N GLU A 296 -21.33 12.43 -26.51
CA GLU A 296 -21.74 11.78 -27.75
C GLU A 296 -20.56 11.57 -28.70
N ILE A 297 -20.73 10.57 -29.56
CA ILE A 297 -19.79 10.22 -30.62
C ILE A 297 -20.51 10.41 -31.94
N ASP A 298 -19.90 11.19 -32.82
CA ASP A 298 -20.45 11.52 -34.14
C ASP A 298 -20.83 10.23 -34.89
N GLY A 299 -21.98 10.27 -35.57
CA GLY A 299 -22.52 9.13 -36.31
C GLY A 299 -23.31 8.11 -35.47
N ARG A 300 -23.41 8.26 -34.13
CA ARG A 300 -24.18 7.31 -33.28
C ARG A 300 -25.58 7.79 -32.86
N GLY A 301 -26.00 8.97 -33.32
CA GLY A 301 -27.37 9.46 -33.12
C GLY A 301 -27.75 9.59 -31.65
N ASN A 302 -26.98 10.37 -30.88
CA ASN A 302 -27.18 10.64 -29.46
C ASN A 302 -27.41 9.37 -28.61
N GLU A 303 -26.61 8.34 -28.87
CA GLU A 303 -26.74 7.04 -28.21
C GLU A 303 -26.56 7.15 -26.68
N GLY A 304 -25.68 8.05 -26.22
CA GLY A 304 -25.46 8.26 -24.79
C GLY A 304 -26.70 8.78 -24.07
N GLU A 305 -27.36 9.81 -24.63
CA GLU A 305 -28.64 10.33 -24.15
C GLU A 305 -29.74 9.28 -24.18
N ARG A 306 -29.86 8.52 -25.28
CA ARG A 306 -30.86 7.45 -25.41
C ARG A 306 -30.68 6.36 -24.35
N LEU A 307 -29.44 5.93 -24.10
CA LEU A 307 -29.13 4.95 -23.06
C LEU A 307 -29.41 5.48 -21.65
N LEU A 308 -29.11 6.75 -21.39
CA LEU A 308 -29.41 7.39 -20.12
C LEU A 308 -30.92 7.48 -19.88
N ALA A 309 -31.70 7.84 -20.92
CA ALA A 309 -33.15 7.86 -20.86
C ALA A 309 -33.74 6.46 -20.62
N ALA A 310 -33.27 5.45 -21.36
CA ALA A 310 -33.70 4.06 -21.21
C ALA A 310 -33.33 3.45 -19.83
N TYR A 311 -32.27 3.94 -19.19
CA TYR A 311 -31.94 3.62 -17.81
C TYR A 311 -32.90 4.30 -16.83
N ALA A 312 -33.21 5.58 -17.05
CA ALA A 312 -34.04 6.39 -16.16
C ALA A 312 -35.51 5.95 -16.15
N ASP A 313 -36.07 5.62 -17.30
CA ASP A 313 -37.46 5.13 -17.43
C ASP A 313 -37.60 3.62 -17.11
N GLY A 314 -36.47 2.90 -17.01
CA GLY A 314 -36.40 1.48 -16.69
C GLY A 314 -36.72 0.54 -17.86
N THR A 315 -36.82 1.06 -19.08
CA THR A 315 -36.98 0.29 -20.33
C THR A 315 -35.81 -0.67 -20.51
N MET A 316 -34.60 -0.23 -20.17
CA MET A 316 -33.41 -1.08 -20.11
C MET A 316 -32.95 -1.23 -18.66
N ARG A 317 -32.42 -2.40 -18.32
CA ARG A 317 -31.97 -2.72 -16.97
C ARG A 317 -30.53 -3.20 -17.00
N LEU A 318 -29.77 -2.82 -15.97
CA LEU A 318 -28.43 -3.35 -15.74
C LEU A 318 -28.45 -4.88 -15.56
N PRO A 319 -27.32 -5.57 -15.78
CA PRO A 319 -27.23 -7.02 -15.61
C PRO A 319 -27.71 -7.48 -14.24
N LYS A 320 -28.43 -8.61 -14.18
CA LYS A 320 -29.05 -9.11 -12.95
C LYS A 320 -28.04 -9.22 -11.79
N ALA A 321 -26.86 -9.77 -12.07
CA ALA A 321 -25.81 -9.92 -11.07
C ALA A 321 -25.31 -8.56 -10.55
N LEU A 322 -25.14 -7.57 -11.44
CA LEU A 322 -24.77 -6.20 -11.06
C LEU A 322 -25.84 -5.55 -10.19
N ARG A 323 -27.12 -5.67 -10.56
CA ARG A 323 -28.25 -5.18 -9.74
C ARG A 323 -28.29 -5.82 -8.35
N ASN A 324 -27.96 -7.10 -8.23
CA ASN A 324 -27.87 -7.77 -6.94
C ASN A 324 -26.74 -7.17 -6.07
N GLN A 325 -25.57 -6.90 -6.66
CA GLN A 325 -24.49 -6.22 -5.92
C GLN A 325 -24.88 -4.81 -5.51
N ILE A 326 -25.57 -4.07 -6.38
CA ILE A 326 -26.07 -2.73 -6.05
C ILE A 326 -27.00 -2.80 -4.84
N LYS A 327 -28.00 -3.71 -4.84
CA LYS A 327 -28.92 -3.91 -3.71
C LYS A 327 -28.18 -4.18 -2.40
N ARG A 328 -27.15 -5.03 -2.41
CA ARG A 328 -26.33 -5.31 -1.21
C ARG A 328 -25.69 -4.06 -0.63
N VAL A 329 -25.35 -3.08 -1.46
CA VAL A 329 -24.65 -1.87 -1.04
C VAL A 329 -25.62 -0.77 -0.61
N ILE A 330 -26.75 -0.63 -1.30
CA ILE A 330 -27.70 0.48 -1.08
C ILE A 330 -28.78 0.14 -0.05
N ASP A 331 -29.11 -1.13 0.16
CA ASP A 331 -30.16 -1.58 1.06
C ASP A 331 -29.56 -2.20 2.33
N PRO A 332 -29.58 -1.50 3.47
CA PRO A 332 -29.11 -2.03 4.74
C PRO A 332 -29.88 -3.27 5.23
N LYS A 333 -31.11 -3.49 4.73
CA LYS A 333 -31.97 -4.63 5.10
C LYS A 333 -31.74 -5.85 4.20
N HIS A 334 -30.89 -5.76 3.18
CA HIS A 334 -30.56 -6.89 2.32
C HIS A 334 -30.01 -8.05 3.17
N PRO A 335 -30.32 -9.34 2.89
CA PRO A 335 -29.87 -10.48 3.70
C PRO A 335 -28.34 -10.58 3.87
N ASN A 336 -27.59 -10.03 2.91
CA ASN A 336 -26.13 -9.99 2.89
C ASN A 336 -25.62 -8.58 2.54
N PRO A 337 -25.80 -7.58 3.41
CA PRO A 337 -25.49 -6.19 3.09
C PRO A 337 -23.97 -5.96 3.10
N THR A 338 -23.51 -4.94 2.40
CA THR A 338 -22.09 -4.56 2.39
C THR A 338 -21.93 -3.06 2.25
N ASN A 339 -20.95 -2.47 2.93
CA ASN A 339 -20.70 -1.03 2.88
C ASN A 339 -19.65 -0.63 1.84
N THR A 340 -19.29 -1.55 0.92
CA THR A 340 -18.26 -1.32 -0.09
C THR A 340 -18.81 -1.35 -1.51
N PHE A 341 -18.71 -0.23 -2.21
CA PHE A 341 -19.05 -0.13 -3.63
C PHE A 341 -18.10 -0.91 -4.55
N GLN A 342 -16.96 -1.40 -4.03
CA GLN A 342 -15.98 -2.15 -4.83
C GLN A 342 -16.58 -3.43 -5.43
N VAL A 343 -17.53 -4.07 -4.75
CA VAL A 343 -18.18 -5.30 -5.25
C VAL A 343 -18.98 -5.05 -6.52
N VAL A 344 -19.55 -3.85 -6.69
CA VAL A 344 -20.28 -3.45 -7.90
C VAL A 344 -19.32 -3.29 -9.06
N GLY A 345 -18.19 -2.60 -8.83
CA GLY A 345 -17.15 -2.45 -9.86
C GLY A 345 -16.50 -3.78 -10.24
N ALA A 346 -16.30 -4.70 -9.29
CA ALA A 346 -15.75 -6.03 -9.54
C ALA A 346 -16.71 -6.90 -10.36
N GLU A 347 -18.02 -6.84 -10.07
CA GLU A 347 -19.03 -7.55 -10.86
C GLU A 347 -19.12 -7.01 -12.29
N PHE A 348 -19.13 -5.68 -12.48
CA PHE A 348 -19.05 -5.08 -13.82
C PHE A 348 -17.83 -5.59 -14.59
N ALA A 349 -16.65 -5.55 -13.95
CA ALA A 349 -15.41 -6.04 -14.54
C ALA A 349 -15.50 -7.53 -14.90
N GLN A 350 -16.10 -8.36 -14.05
CA GLN A 350 -16.29 -9.78 -14.31
C GLN A 350 -17.17 -10.05 -15.53
N GLN A 351 -18.28 -9.31 -15.68
CA GLN A 351 -19.17 -9.44 -16.84
C GLN A 351 -18.45 -9.04 -18.13
N LEU A 352 -17.76 -7.89 -18.12
CA LEU A 352 -17.02 -7.41 -19.28
C LEU A 352 -15.84 -8.34 -19.65
N ASN A 353 -15.05 -8.79 -18.68
CA ASN A 353 -13.93 -9.70 -18.90
C ASN A 353 -14.35 -11.10 -19.39
N ARG A 354 -15.64 -11.46 -19.30
CA ARG A 354 -16.17 -12.71 -19.86
C ARG A 354 -16.56 -12.57 -21.32
N PHE A 355 -16.82 -11.36 -21.80
CA PHE A 355 -17.27 -11.09 -23.17
C PHE A 355 -16.12 -11.29 -24.17
N CYS A 356 -16.36 -12.05 -25.24
CA CYS A 356 -15.33 -12.49 -26.18
C CYS A 356 -14.62 -11.32 -26.88
N TYR A 357 -15.38 -10.33 -27.36
CA TYR A 357 -14.80 -9.17 -28.03
C TYR A 357 -13.86 -8.38 -27.11
N TRP A 358 -14.29 -8.15 -25.87
CA TRP A 358 -13.45 -7.48 -24.87
C TRP A 358 -12.17 -8.28 -24.54
N LYS A 359 -12.26 -9.62 -24.46
CA LYS A 359 -11.06 -10.45 -24.28
C LYS A 359 -10.07 -10.24 -25.43
N GLY A 360 -10.56 -10.22 -26.68
CA GLY A 360 -9.71 -9.93 -27.84
C GLY A 360 -9.03 -8.56 -27.77
N LEU A 361 -9.75 -7.53 -27.32
CA LEU A 361 -9.16 -6.21 -27.06
C LEU A 361 -8.05 -6.25 -26.01
N VAL A 362 -8.27 -6.96 -24.90
CA VAL A 362 -7.25 -7.10 -23.83
C VAL A 362 -6.07 -7.97 -24.28
N GLU A 363 -6.28 -8.98 -25.11
CA GLU A 363 -5.20 -9.78 -25.70
C GLU A 363 -4.31 -8.93 -26.61
N ALA A 364 -4.92 -8.06 -27.44
CA ALA A 364 -4.20 -7.12 -28.28
C ALA A 364 -3.54 -5.99 -27.47
N GLN A 365 -4.15 -5.57 -26.38
CA GLN A 365 -3.70 -4.47 -25.53
C GLN A 365 -3.81 -4.84 -24.03
N PRO A 366 -2.82 -5.58 -23.48
CA PRO A 366 -2.87 -6.18 -22.14
C PRO A 366 -3.00 -5.19 -20.97
N GLU A 367 -2.67 -3.92 -21.20
CA GLU A 367 -2.84 -2.84 -20.23
C GLU A 367 -4.30 -2.37 -20.08
N LEU A 368 -5.21 -2.77 -20.99
CA LEU A 368 -6.61 -2.41 -20.91
C LEU A 368 -7.26 -3.03 -19.68
N SER A 369 -8.14 -2.24 -19.06
CA SER A 369 -9.00 -2.69 -17.98
C SER A 369 -10.38 -2.09 -18.17
N PRO A 370 -11.42 -2.59 -17.49
CA PRO A 370 -12.75 -1.98 -17.53
C PRO A 370 -12.78 -0.49 -17.16
N TYR A 371 -11.75 0.00 -16.46
CA TYR A 371 -11.58 1.43 -16.14
C TYR A 371 -11.15 2.28 -17.35
N ALA A 372 -10.66 1.65 -18.43
CA ALA A 372 -10.30 2.30 -19.69
C ALA A 372 -11.51 2.99 -20.36
N LEU A 373 -12.74 2.53 -20.10
CA LEU A 373 -13.98 3.20 -20.56
C LEU A 373 -14.07 4.64 -20.04
N ARG A 374 -13.79 4.83 -18.74
CA ARG A 374 -13.74 6.16 -18.11
C ARG A 374 -12.59 6.99 -18.63
N HIS A 375 -11.47 6.36 -18.94
CA HIS A 375 -10.34 7.04 -19.57
C HIS A 375 -10.63 7.44 -21.02
N GLY A 376 -11.38 6.63 -21.76
CA GLY A 376 -11.92 6.97 -23.07
C GLY A 376 -12.79 8.22 -23.03
N PHE A 377 -13.70 8.33 -22.05
CA PHE A 377 -14.44 9.57 -21.80
C PHE A 377 -13.52 10.77 -21.58
N ALA A 378 -12.53 10.63 -20.69
CA ALA A 378 -11.60 11.72 -20.38
C ALA A 378 -10.76 12.12 -21.61
N TRP A 379 -10.38 11.14 -22.43
CA TRP A 379 -9.67 11.36 -23.68
C TRP A 379 -10.54 12.14 -24.66
N ARG A 380 -11.79 11.71 -24.89
CA ARG A 380 -12.75 12.43 -25.75
C ARG A 380 -12.98 13.87 -25.28
N ALA A 381 -13.12 14.07 -23.96
CA ALA A 381 -13.32 15.39 -23.38
C ALA A 381 -12.11 16.32 -23.55
N THR A 382 -10.89 15.79 -23.64
CA THR A 382 -9.64 16.58 -23.61
C THR A 382 -9.00 16.73 -24.99
N PHE A 383 -9.01 15.65 -25.77
CA PHE A 383 -8.29 15.51 -27.04
C PHE A 383 -9.20 15.15 -28.23
N GLY A 384 -10.47 14.84 -27.98
CA GLY A 384 -11.43 14.62 -29.07
C GLY A 384 -11.63 15.88 -29.93
N ALA A 385 -12.20 15.69 -31.12
CA ALA A 385 -12.54 16.79 -32.04
C ALA A 385 -13.34 17.90 -31.31
N ASN A 386 -14.37 17.49 -30.57
CA ASN A 386 -15.24 18.36 -29.78
C ASN A 386 -14.79 18.42 -28.29
N ARG A 387 -13.52 18.70 -28.04
CA ARG A 387 -12.98 18.85 -26.68
C ARG A 387 -13.67 19.98 -25.90
N MET A 388 -13.72 19.82 -24.59
CA MET A 388 -14.29 20.81 -23.66
C MET A 388 -13.22 21.46 -22.79
N ALA A 389 -13.59 22.53 -22.08
CA ALA A 389 -12.72 23.14 -21.09
C ALA A 389 -12.32 22.13 -20.00
N VAL A 390 -11.03 22.07 -19.66
CA VAL A 390 -10.48 21.12 -18.67
C VAL A 390 -11.19 21.19 -17.33
N ARG A 391 -11.62 22.39 -16.90
CA ARG A 391 -12.39 22.56 -15.65
C ARG A 391 -13.74 21.84 -15.70
N ALA A 392 -14.42 21.85 -16.85
CA ALA A 392 -15.67 21.14 -17.06
C ALA A 392 -15.43 19.62 -17.06
N ALA A 393 -14.42 19.15 -17.81
CA ALA A 393 -14.04 17.73 -17.86
C ALA A 393 -13.67 17.18 -16.47
N ALA A 394 -12.88 17.95 -15.71
CA ALA A 394 -12.52 17.61 -14.34
C ALA A 394 -13.75 17.54 -13.42
N LYS A 395 -14.68 18.49 -13.52
CA LYS A 395 -15.92 18.51 -12.73
C LYS A 395 -16.82 17.33 -13.05
N LEU A 396 -17.02 16.98 -14.33
CA LEU A 396 -17.78 15.80 -14.75
C LEU A 396 -17.17 14.50 -14.19
N LEU A 397 -15.85 14.40 -14.14
CA LEU A 397 -15.16 13.24 -13.55
C LEU A 397 -15.07 13.32 -12.01
N GLY A 398 -15.42 14.44 -11.37
CA GLY A 398 -15.22 14.62 -9.92
C GLY A 398 -13.75 14.63 -9.52
N HIS A 399 -12.90 15.24 -10.34
CA HIS A 399 -11.49 15.49 -10.08
C HIS A 399 -11.27 16.98 -9.77
N ASP A 400 -10.25 17.29 -8.97
CA ASP A 400 -9.65 18.62 -9.04
C ASP A 400 -8.80 18.76 -10.32
N VAL A 401 -8.56 19.99 -10.76
CA VAL A 401 -7.87 20.29 -12.02
C VAL A 401 -6.44 19.76 -12.03
N ALA A 402 -5.71 19.86 -10.91
CA ALA A 402 -4.34 19.37 -10.80
C ALA A 402 -4.26 17.84 -10.94
N THR A 403 -5.21 17.13 -10.35
CA THR A 403 -5.36 15.68 -10.46
C THR A 403 -5.73 15.29 -11.88
N HIS A 404 -6.64 16.03 -12.53
CA HIS A 404 -7.00 15.79 -13.92
C HIS A 404 -5.77 15.93 -14.85
N HIS A 405 -5.02 17.02 -14.75
CA HIS A 405 -3.80 17.21 -15.54
C HIS A 405 -2.72 16.17 -15.25
N ARG A 406 -2.49 15.83 -13.98
CA ARG A 406 -1.50 14.80 -13.59
C ARG A 406 -1.78 13.46 -14.27
N HIS A 407 -3.05 13.12 -14.47
CA HIS A 407 -3.44 11.83 -15.04
C HIS A 407 -3.62 11.84 -16.55
N TYR A 408 -4.04 12.96 -17.15
CA TYR A 408 -4.45 12.99 -18.56
C TYR A 408 -3.63 13.95 -19.43
N GLY A 409 -2.83 14.83 -18.82
CA GLY A 409 -1.99 15.78 -19.57
C GLY A 409 -0.85 15.13 -20.37
N GLY A 410 -0.50 13.88 -20.08
CA GLY A 410 0.57 13.16 -20.78
C GLY A 410 0.09 12.23 -21.90
N TRP A 411 -1.20 12.25 -22.26
CA TRP A 411 -1.76 11.35 -23.27
C TRP A 411 -1.52 11.79 -24.72
N ILE A 412 -0.99 13.00 -24.95
CA ILE A 412 -0.59 13.43 -26.28
C ILE A 412 0.91 13.27 -26.49
N ASN A 413 1.27 12.75 -27.66
CA ASN A 413 2.65 12.70 -28.14
C ASN A 413 2.98 13.96 -28.96
N GLN A 414 4.22 14.05 -29.46
CA GLN A 414 4.67 15.20 -30.25
C GLN A 414 3.85 15.41 -31.53
N GLU A 415 3.50 14.32 -32.23
CA GLU A 415 2.71 14.39 -33.46
C GLU A 415 1.30 14.91 -33.20
N GLU A 416 0.63 14.40 -32.16
CA GLU A 416 -0.69 14.86 -31.72
C GLU A 416 -0.65 16.32 -31.25
N THR A 417 0.45 16.73 -30.61
CA THR A 417 0.67 18.13 -30.22
C THR A 417 0.73 19.04 -31.44
N LEU A 418 1.46 18.64 -32.50
CA LEU A 418 1.55 19.41 -33.74
C LEU A 418 0.21 19.46 -34.48
N LYS A 419 -0.51 18.33 -34.57
CA LYS A 419 -1.87 18.26 -35.14
C LYS A 419 -2.83 19.18 -34.39
N GLU A 420 -2.70 19.28 -33.08
CA GLU A 420 -3.54 20.17 -32.28
C GLU A 420 -3.23 21.65 -32.51
N VAL A 421 -1.96 22.01 -32.74
CA VAL A 421 -1.58 23.37 -33.17
C VAL A 421 -2.15 23.69 -34.56
N GLU A 422 -2.04 22.76 -35.50
CA GLU A 422 -2.59 22.91 -36.85
C GLU A 422 -4.11 23.11 -36.81
N ARG A 423 -4.83 22.26 -36.07
CA ARG A 423 -6.26 22.38 -35.85
C ARG A 423 -6.63 23.76 -35.28
N PHE A 424 -5.92 24.23 -34.26
CA PHE A 424 -6.18 25.53 -33.64
C PHE A 424 -6.04 26.67 -34.66
N ASN A 425 -4.97 26.64 -35.47
CA ASN A 425 -4.73 27.66 -36.48
C ASN A 425 -5.78 27.60 -37.61
N ASN A 426 -6.23 26.41 -38.00
CA ASN A 426 -7.27 26.24 -39.03
C ASN A 426 -8.63 26.81 -38.60
N GLN A 427 -8.92 26.88 -37.29
CA GLN A 427 -10.14 27.50 -36.78
C GLN A 427 -10.14 29.04 -36.85
N ILE A 428 -8.99 29.68 -37.08
CA ILE A 428 -8.85 31.14 -37.22
C ILE A 428 -8.92 31.55 -38.70
N ASN A 429 -8.63 30.61 -39.61
CA ASN A 429 -8.59 30.85 -41.06
C ASN A 429 -9.95 30.62 -41.76
N HIS A 430 -11.01 30.37 -40.98
CA HIS A 430 -12.41 30.26 -41.39
C HIS A 430 -13.26 31.18 -40.50
#